data_AF-A0A8T4SQU2-F1
#
_entry.id   AF-A0A8T4SQU2-F1
#
_cell.length_a   1.000
_cell.length_b   1.000
_cell.length_c   1.000
_cell.angle_alpha   90.00
_cell.angle_beta   90.00
_cell.angle_gamma   90.00
#
_symmetry.space_group_name_H-M   'P 1'
#
loop_
_entity.id
_entity.type
_entity.pdbx_description
1 polymer ?
#
loop_
_entity_poly.entity_id
_entity_poly.type
_entity_poly.pdbx_seq_one_letter_code
_entity_poly.pdbx_strand_id
1 'polypeptide(L)'
;MKTVEPIRIQKGMKVSELITAFDAAGVMGAGKIADAVSIAKEMKKKKCTVFVGLAGAMVPAGMKEILIDMIEQGFIDVLVSTGANLTHDAVEALGYHHYQGSEYADDKELHKQGYDRMYDCYMPNTVYEKLEEFIKEHFDALKECKTSREILYTLGLRLPKNKRSLLRVCAERKIPIFCPGLADSGLGLMFWGQLAKGKTVKAGLFDDLKEILSLAWDAKHAAVFYIGGGMPKNYIQQAMQFCPNKAEYGIQITMDRPEPGGSSGAELKEGISWGKMHDKARFVNVVCDATIALPLIWAGYRG
;
A
#
# COMPACT_ATOMS: atom_id res chain seq x y z
N MET A 1 -11.62 24.43 -25.84
CA MET A 1 -10.34 23.75 -25.56
C MET A 1 -9.51 24.65 -24.65
N LYS A 2 -8.82 24.10 -23.64
CA LYS A 2 -7.84 24.85 -22.84
C LYS A 2 -6.46 24.70 -23.49
N THR A 3 -5.64 25.73 -23.47
CA THR A 3 -4.25 25.70 -23.95
C THR A 3 -3.33 25.10 -22.90
N VAL A 4 -2.27 24.41 -23.32
CA VAL A 4 -1.20 23.97 -22.42
C VAL A 4 -0.37 25.17 -22.00
N GLU A 5 -0.37 25.49 -20.70
CA GLU A 5 0.45 26.58 -20.17
C GLU A 5 1.86 26.09 -19.81
N PRO A 6 2.95 26.77 -20.26
CA PRO A 6 4.30 26.41 -19.87
C PRO A 6 4.53 26.53 -18.36
N ILE A 7 5.07 25.46 -17.76
CA ILE A 7 5.38 25.43 -16.32
C ILE A 7 6.58 26.33 -16.03
N ARG A 8 6.39 27.34 -15.17
CA ARG A 8 7.45 28.22 -14.68
C ARG A 8 7.73 27.94 -13.20
N ILE A 9 8.89 27.36 -12.91
CA ILE A 9 9.35 27.12 -11.54
C ILE A 9 9.92 28.40 -10.93
N GLN A 10 9.58 28.66 -9.67
CA GLN A 10 10.02 29.85 -8.93
C GLN A 10 10.69 29.46 -7.62
N LYS A 11 11.66 30.26 -7.17
CA LYS A 11 12.31 30.07 -5.87
C LYS A 11 11.27 30.22 -4.75
N GLY A 12 11.21 29.25 -3.84
CA GLY A 12 10.27 29.25 -2.71
C GLY A 12 8.85 28.75 -3.05
N MET A 13 8.64 28.24 -4.26
CA MET A 13 7.35 27.67 -4.69
C MET A 13 6.95 26.49 -3.81
N LYS A 14 5.71 26.51 -3.31
CA LYS A 14 5.10 25.41 -2.57
C LYS A 14 4.72 24.28 -3.52
N VAL A 15 4.61 23.06 -2.98
CA VAL A 15 4.15 21.92 -3.78
C VAL A 15 2.74 22.14 -4.33
N SER A 16 1.83 22.77 -3.58
CA SER A 16 0.49 23.09 -4.10
C SER A 16 0.51 24.02 -5.31
N GLU A 17 1.42 25.00 -5.34
CA GLU A 17 1.61 25.91 -6.48
C GLU A 17 2.20 25.16 -7.68
N LEU A 18 3.13 24.23 -7.43
CA LEU A 18 3.65 23.35 -8.48
C LEU A 18 2.54 22.47 -9.08
N ILE A 19 1.66 21.92 -8.23
CA ILE A 19 0.50 21.14 -8.69
C ILE A 19 -0.47 22.01 -9.49
N THR A 20 -0.69 23.28 -9.12
CA THR A 20 -1.48 24.21 -9.93
C THR A 20 -0.83 24.44 -11.31
N ALA A 21 0.49 24.56 -11.39
CA ALA A 21 1.17 24.65 -12.68
C ALA A 21 1.06 23.35 -13.50
N PHE A 22 1.07 22.18 -12.84
CA PHE A 22 0.81 20.90 -13.50
C PHE A 22 -0.61 20.81 -14.06
N ASP A 23 -1.61 21.31 -13.34
CA ASP A 23 -3.01 21.39 -13.78
C ASP A 23 -3.18 22.32 -14.99
N ALA A 24 -2.52 23.49 -14.96
CA ALA A 24 -2.53 24.46 -16.07
C ALA A 24 -1.87 23.90 -17.34
N ALA A 25 -0.83 23.05 -17.20
CA ALA A 25 -0.29 22.29 -18.33
C ALA A 25 -1.27 21.19 -18.79
N GLY A 26 -1.87 20.45 -17.85
CA GLY A 26 -3.02 19.58 -18.08
C GLY A 26 -2.77 18.33 -18.96
N VAL A 27 -1.51 18.02 -19.28
CA VAL A 27 -1.15 16.91 -20.19
C VAL A 27 -0.04 16.03 -19.61
N MET A 28 0.07 14.80 -20.11
CA MET A 28 1.10 13.82 -19.76
C MET A 28 1.19 13.55 -18.23
N GLY A 29 2.35 13.10 -17.74
CA GLY A 29 2.52 12.70 -16.33
C GLY A 29 2.24 13.82 -15.33
N ALA A 30 2.64 15.06 -15.63
CA ALA A 30 2.39 16.21 -14.77
C ALA A 30 0.89 16.47 -14.60
N GLY A 31 0.14 16.55 -15.71
CA GLY A 31 -1.32 16.71 -15.67
C GLY A 31 -2.01 15.56 -14.93
N LYS A 32 -1.54 14.32 -15.10
CA LYS A 32 -2.06 13.16 -14.36
C LYS A 32 -1.82 13.23 -12.85
N ILE A 33 -0.70 13.79 -12.40
CA ILE A 33 -0.45 14.04 -10.97
C ILE A 33 -1.42 15.11 -10.44
N ALA A 34 -1.66 16.18 -11.19
CA ALA A 34 -2.64 17.20 -10.83
C ALA A 34 -4.07 16.63 -10.76
N ASP A 35 -4.46 15.80 -11.73
CA ASP A 35 -5.72 15.06 -11.72
C ASP A 35 -5.85 14.16 -10.49
N ALA A 36 -4.77 13.45 -10.11
CA ALA A 36 -4.77 12.62 -8.90
C ALA A 36 -5.02 13.44 -7.64
N VAL A 37 -4.39 14.61 -7.51
CA VAL A 37 -4.64 15.55 -6.39
C VAL A 37 -6.08 16.05 -6.40
N SER A 38 -6.61 16.40 -7.57
CA SER A 38 -8.00 16.86 -7.74
C SER A 38 -9.00 15.77 -7.35
N ILE A 39 -8.79 14.54 -7.80
CA ILE A 39 -9.61 13.37 -7.45
C ILE A 39 -9.54 13.09 -5.94
N ALA A 40 -8.35 13.14 -5.33
CA ALA A 40 -8.19 12.95 -3.89
C ALA A 40 -8.96 14.01 -3.07
N LYS A 41 -8.97 15.28 -3.52
CA LYS A 41 -9.77 16.35 -2.91
C LYS A 41 -11.28 16.11 -3.04
N GLU A 42 -11.74 15.56 -4.17
CA GLU A 42 -13.15 15.17 -4.37
C GLU A 42 -13.57 13.97 -3.52
N MET A 43 -12.72 12.94 -3.41
CA MET A 43 -12.92 11.79 -2.51
C MET A 43 -13.20 12.27 -1.08
N LYS A 44 -12.39 13.20 -0.58
CA LYS A 44 -12.58 13.83 0.74
C LYS A 44 -13.92 14.59 0.82
N LYS A 45 -14.23 15.41 -0.18
CA LYS A 45 -15.48 16.19 -0.22
C LYS A 45 -16.72 15.28 -0.21
N LYS A 46 -16.65 14.15 -0.92
CA LYS A 46 -17.73 13.16 -1.01
C LYS A 46 -17.80 12.23 0.21
N LYS A 47 -16.80 12.28 1.10
CA LYS A 47 -16.64 11.40 2.27
C LYS A 47 -16.63 9.93 1.84
N CYS A 48 -15.81 9.62 0.84
CA CYS A 48 -15.64 8.25 0.39
C CYS A 48 -14.96 7.40 1.46
N THR A 49 -15.36 6.12 1.56
CA THR A 49 -14.54 5.07 2.15
C THR A 49 -13.42 4.73 1.18
N VAL A 50 -12.17 4.97 1.58
CA VAL A 50 -10.99 4.84 0.72
C VAL A 50 -10.27 3.52 0.99
N PHE A 51 -10.25 2.68 -0.04
CA PHE A 51 -9.52 1.41 -0.06
C PHE A 51 -8.16 1.62 -0.73
N VAL A 52 -7.08 1.39 0.02
CA VAL A 52 -5.72 1.57 -0.47
C VAL A 52 -5.04 0.22 -0.69
N GLY A 53 -4.56 -0.02 -1.90
CA GLY A 53 -3.74 -1.18 -2.24
C GLY A 53 -2.26 -0.80 -2.27
N LEU A 54 -1.43 -1.48 -1.48
CA LEU A 54 -0.01 -1.20 -1.30
C LEU A 54 0.85 -2.38 -1.76
N ALA A 55 1.45 -2.25 -2.94
CA ALA A 55 2.41 -3.17 -3.52
C ALA A 55 3.77 -2.48 -3.78
N GLY A 56 4.74 -3.23 -4.29
CA GLY A 56 6.13 -2.78 -4.44
C GLY A 56 6.86 -2.65 -3.10
N ALA A 57 8.15 -2.32 -3.12
CA ALA A 57 8.97 -2.20 -1.91
C ALA A 57 8.82 -0.81 -1.25
N MET A 58 7.59 -0.41 -0.91
CA MET A 58 7.30 0.96 -0.45
C MET A 58 7.86 1.28 0.93
N VAL A 59 7.86 0.31 1.86
CA VAL A 59 8.51 0.49 3.17
C VAL A 59 10.03 0.62 3.01
N PRO A 60 10.74 -0.32 2.35
CA PRO A 60 12.18 -0.18 2.07
C PRO A 60 12.54 1.09 1.29
N ALA A 61 11.66 1.56 0.40
CA ALA A 61 11.87 2.77 -0.39
C ALA A 61 11.59 4.08 0.38
N GLY A 62 11.30 4.01 1.68
CA GLY A 62 11.12 5.21 2.53
C GLY A 62 9.74 5.85 2.45
N MET A 63 8.72 5.19 1.88
CA MET A 63 7.36 5.74 1.79
C MET A 63 6.51 5.50 3.04
N LYS A 64 7.03 4.77 4.04
CA LYS A 64 6.32 4.38 5.27
C LYS A 64 5.66 5.57 5.98
N GLU A 65 6.40 6.65 6.21
CA GLU A 65 5.88 7.80 6.97
C GLU A 65 4.73 8.50 6.24
N ILE A 66 4.75 8.54 4.90
CA ILE A 66 3.65 9.09 4.11
C ILE A 66 2.38 8.25 4.31
N LEU A 67 2.50 6.92 4.27
CA LEU A 67 1.37 6.01 4.47
C LEU A 67 0.80 6.13 5.90
N ILE A 68 1.67 6.24 6.90
CA ILE A 68 1.24 6.46 8.29
C ILE A 68 0.51 7.80 8.43
N ASP A 69 1.04 8.87 7.84
CA ASP A 69 0.39 10.19 7.83
C ASP A 69 -0.98 10.13 7.13
N MET A 70 -1.12 9.37 6.05
CA MET A 70 -2.41 9.17 5.35
C MET A 70 -3.43 8.46 6.24
N ILE A 71 -3.00 7.48 7.04
CA ILE A 71 -3.86 6.80 8.02
C ILE A 71 -4.27 7.77 9.14
N GLU A 72 -3.32 8.45 9.76
CA GLU A 72 -3.60 9.32 10.92
C GLU A 72 -4.47 10.53 10.55
N GLN A 73 -4.40 10.99 9.31
CA GLN A 73 -5.25 12.07 8.78
C GLN A 73 -6.59 11.58 8.24
N GLY A 74 -6.92 10.29 8.39
CA GLY A 74 -8.19 9.72 7.97
C GLY A 74 -8.39 9.71 6.46
N PHE A 75 -7.31 9.61 5.68
CA PHE A 75 -7.41 9.41 4.23
C PHE A 75 -7.54 7.94 3.86
N ILE A 76 -6.98 7.02 4.65
CA ILE A 76 -7.08 5.57 4.44
C ILE A 76 -8.08 4.99 5.42
N ASP A 77 -9.15 4.38 4.89
CA ASP A 77 -10.14 3.67 5.70
C ASP A 77 -9.88 2.16 5.71
N VAL A 78 -9.37 1.60 4.61
CA VAL A 78 -9.01 0.17 4.49
C VAL A 78 -7.67 0.05 3.77
N LEU A 79 -6.74 -0.70 4.34
CA LEU A 79 -5.43 -0.97 3.74
C LEU A 79 -5.33 -2.44 3.33
N VAL A 80 -4.93 -2.71 2.09
CA VAL A 80 -4.54 -4.04 1.63
C VAL A 80 -3.08 -3.96 1.21
N SER A 81 -2.22 -4.80 1.79
CA SER A 81 -0.78 -4.76 1.50
C SER A 81 -0.23 -6.13 1.13
N THR A 82 0.86 -6.15 0.38
CA THR A 82 1.72 -7.33 0.27
C THR A 82 2.36 -7.65 1.61
N GLY A 83 2.59 -8.93 1.92
CA GLY A 83 3.26 -9.29 3.17
C GLY A 83 4.71 -8.85 3.24
N ALA A 84 5.37 -8.58 2.10
CA ALA A 84 6.71 -7.97 2.05
C ALA A 84 6.74 -6.62 2.77
N ASN A 85 5.89 -5.65 2.40
CA ASN A 85 5.81 -4.35 3.08
C ASN A 85 5.57 -4.49 4.60
N LEU A 86 4.70 -5.41 5.02
CA LEU A 86 4.42 -5.65 6.44
C LEU A 86 5.60 -6.28 7.18
N THR A 87 6.35 -7.15 6.50
CA THR A 87 7.60 -7.72 7.01
C THR A 87 8.64 -6.63 7.23
N HIS A 88 8.87 -5.78 6.22
CA HIS A 88 9.82 -4.67 6.31
C HIS A 88 9.42 -3.66 7.39
N ASP A 89 8.13 -3.37 7.54
CA ASP A 89 7.63 -2.50 8.61
C ASP A 89 7.91 -3.08 10.01
N ALA A 90 7.62 -4.37 10.21
CA ALA A 90 7.90 -5.05 11.46
C ALA A 90 9.41 -5.07 11.76
N VAL A 91 10.25 -5.37 10.77
CA VAL A 91 11.72 -5.37 10.90
C VAL A 91 12.24 -4.00 11.32
N GLU A 92 11.77 -2.92 10.69
CA GLU A 92 12.16 -1.57 11.09
C GLU A 92 11.71 -1.23 12.51
N ALA A 93 10.49 -1.63 12.89
CA ALA A 93 9.95 -1.45 14.23
C ALA A 93 10.77 -2.21 15.30
N LEU A 94 11.34 -3.35 14.94
CA LEU A 94 12.23 -4.15 15.79
C LEU A 94 13.66 -3.60 15.90
N GLY A 95 13.94 -2.45 15.26
CA GLY A 95 15.20 -1.72 15.44
C GLY A 95 16.13 -1.75 14.23
N TYR A 96 15.82 -2.53 13.19
CA TYR A 96 16.63 -2.59 11.98
C TYR A 96 16.33 -1.44 11.02
N HIS A 97 17.11 -1.40 9.95
CA HIS A 97 17.09 -0.37 8.93
C HIS A 97 17.33 -0.99 7.56
N HIS A 98 16.78 -0.35 6.54
CA HIS A 98 17.16 -0.58 5.15
C HIS A 98 18.30 0.38 4.79
N TYR A 99 19.16 -0.03 3.87
CA TYR A 99 20.36 0.69 3.48
C TYR A 99 20.32 1.02 1.99
N GLN A 100 20.87 2.19 1.66
CA GLN A 100 21.08 2.58 0.26
C GLN A 100 22.13 1.66 -0.37
N GLY A 101 21.88 1.22 -1.59
CA GLY A 101 22.76 0.39 -2.37
C GLY A 101 22.76 0.78 -3.83
N SER A 102 23.07 -0.19 -4.68
CA SER A 102 22.98 -0.10 -6.12
C SER A 102 22.35 -1.35 -6.72
N GLU A 103 21.63 -1.13 -7.81
CA GLU A 103 21.07 -2.14 -8.69
C GLU A 103 22.15 -3.00 -9.38
N TYR A 104 23.39 -2.50 -9.48
CA TYR A 104 24.53 -3.15 -10.14
C TYR A 104 25.44 -3.97 -9.22
N ALA A 105 25.07 -4.17 -7.94
CA ALA A 105 25.91 -4.92 -7.01
C ALA A 105 26.05 -6.41 -7.39
N ASP A 106 27.19 -7.01 -6.99
CA ASP A 106 27.40 -8.45 -7.11
C ASP A 106 26.59 -9.18 -6.03
N ASP A 107 25.50 -9.81 -6.44
CA ASP A 107 24.61 -10.54 -5.53
C ASP A 107 25.31 -11.72 -4.83
N LYS A 108 26.39 -12.28 -5.38
CA LYS A 108 27.17 -13.33 -4.68
C LYS A 108 27.94 -12.74 -3.51
N GLU A 109 28.44 -11.52 -3.65
CA GLU A 109 29.16 -10.84 -2.57
C GLU A 109 28.19 -10.35 -1.51
N LEU A 110 27.04 -9.79 -1.90
CA LEU A 110 25.96 -9.44 -0.96
C LEU A 110 25.53 -10.67 -0.13
N HIS A 111 25.34 -11.82 -0.79
CA HIS A 111 24.98 -13.05 -0.09
C HIS A 111 26.05 -13.49 0.93
N LYS A 112 27.33 -13.46 0.55
CA LYS A 112 28.44 -13.77 1.48
C LYS A 112 28.51 -12.82 2.67
N GLN A 113 28.17 -11.56 2.46
CA GLN A 113 28.12 -10.54 3.50
C GLN A 113 26.82 -10.58 4.32
N GLY A 114 25.86 -11.44 3.94
CA GLY A 114 24.58 -11.58 4.64
C GLY A 114 23.64 -10.41 4.40
N TYR A 115 23.58 -9.90 3.16
CA TYR A 115 22.62 -8.88 2.73
C TYR A 115 21.70 -9.40 1.63
N ASP A 116 20.41 -9.13 1.79
CA ASP A 116 19.38 -9.29 0.78
C ASP A 116 19.10 -7.94 0.12
N ARG A 117 18.85 -7.96 -1.19
CA ARG A 117 18.64 -6.76 -1.99
C ARG A 117 17.23 -6.70 -2.58
N MET A 118 16.64 -5.52 -2.51
CA MET A 118 15.42 -5.11 -3.20
C MET A 118 15.80 -3.98 -4.15
N TYR A 119 16.13 -4.35 -5.40
CA TYR A 119 16.62 -3.40 -6.41
C TYR A 119 17.88 -2.63 -5.95
N ASP A 120 17.79 -1.36 -5.57
CA ASP A 120 18.89 -0.52 -5.10
C ASP A 120 18.86 -0.29 -3.57
N CYS A 121 18.08 -1.11 -2.84
CA CYS A 121 17.92 -1.04 -1.40
C CYS A 121 18.32 -2.38 -0.74
N TYR A 122 19.11 -2.35 0.34
CA TYR A 122 19.66 -3.55 1.00
C TYR A 122 19.12 -3.72 2.43
N MET A 123 19.09 -4.96 2.90
CA MET A 123 18.69 -5.33 4.25
C MET A 123 19.56 -6.50 4.75
N PRO A 124 20.12 -6.44 5.98
CA PRO A 124 20.93 -7.54 6.50
C PRO A 124 20.04 -8.73 6.87
N ASN A 125 20.47 -9.96 6.55
CA ASN A 125 19.68 -11.17 6.74
C ASN A 125 19.42 -11.49 8.21
N THR A 126 20.25 -10.95 9.12
CA THR A 126 20.08 -11.03 10.59
C THR A 126 18.74 -10.46 11.07
N VAL A 127 18.03 -9.67 10.24
CA VAL A 127 16.68 -9.20 10.55
C VAL A 127 15.71 -10.36 10.81
N TYR A 128 15.89 -11.49 10.14
CA TYR A 128 14.99 -12.63 10.24
C TYR A 128 15.15 -13.36 11.58
N GLU A 129 16.34 -13.34 12.18
CA GLU A 129 16.56 -13.88 13.54
C GLU A 129 15.70 -13.11 14.54
N LYS A 130 15.72 -11.77 14.49
CA LYS A 130 14.92 -10.94 15.38
C LYS A 130 13.43 -11.07 15.11
N LEU A 131 13.03 -11.19 13.85
CA LEU A 131 11.66 -11.43 13.48
C LEU A 131 11.18 -12.81 13.99
N GLU A 132 12.01 -13.85 13.91
CA GLU A 132 11.70 -15.18 14.48
C GLU A 132 11.50 -15.09 15.99
N GLU A 133 12.41 -14.42 16.71
CA GLU A 133 12.30 -14.20 18.15
C GLU A 133 11.00 -13.51 18.52
N PHE A 134 10.66 -12.42 17.85
CA PHE A 134 9.43 -11.67 18.06
C PHE A 134 8.18 -12.53 17.82
N ILE A 135 8.12 -13.26 16.69
CA ILE A 135 7.00 -14.14 16.39
C ILE A 135 6.91 -15.27 17.41
N LYS A 136 8.05 -15.87 17.81
CA LYS A 136 8.10 -16.92 18.83
C LYS A 136 7.55 -16.44 20.17
N GLU A 137 7.95 -15.25 20.62
CA GLU A 137 7.53 -14.63 21.87
C GLU A 137 6.01 -14.38 21.89
N HIS A 138 5.45 -13.97 20.76
CA HIS A 138 4.06 -13.53 20.68
C HIS A 138 3.10 -14.52 20.03
N PHE A 139 3.59 -15.69 19.60
CA PHE A 139 2.78 -16.66 18.86
C PHE A 139 1.53 -17.10 19.62
N ASP A 140 1.64 -17.27 20.93
CA ASP A 140 0.52 -17.74 21.76
C ASP A 140 -0.65 -16.76 21.77
N ALA A 141 -0.40 -15.47 21.57
CA ALA A 141 -1.45 -14.48 21.44
C ALA A 141 -2.26 -14.61 20.14
N LEU A 142 -1.74 -15.34 19.15
CA LEU A 142 -2.37 -15.53 17.85
C LEU A 142 -3.31 -16.74 17.82
N LYS A 143 -3.34 -17.56 18.88
CA LYS A 143 -4.13 -18.81 18.91
C LYS A 143 -5.62 -18.58 18.72
N GLU A 144 -6.13 -17.47 19.24
CA GLU A 144 -7.54 -17.09 19.15
C GLU A 144 -7.87 -16.34 17.85
N CYS A 145 -6.85 -15.94 17.08
CA CYS A 145 -7.07 -15.32 15.77
C CYS A 145 -7.64 -16.35 14.81
N LYS A 146 -8.63 -15.91 14.05
CA LYS A 146 -9.33 -16.66 13.01
C LYS A 146 -8.96 -16.14 11.63
N THR A 147 -8.62 -14.86 11.50
CA THR A 147 -8.35 -14.21 10.21
C THR A 147 -6.92 -13.67 10.11
N SER A 148 -6.41 -13.47 8.90
CA SER A 148 -5.07 -12.86 8.74
C SER A 148 -5.06 -11.43 9.26
N ARG A 149 -6.16 -10.68 9.12
CA ARG A 149 -6.29 -9.34 9.69
C ARG A 149 -6.18 -9.35 11.21
N GLU A 150 -6.80 -10.30 11.90
CA GLU A 150 -6.70 -10.42 13.37
C GLU A 150 -5.26 -10.72 13.80
N ILE A 151 -4.56 -11.59 13.08
CA ILE A 151 -3.12 -11.86 13.30
C ILE A 151 -2.32 -10.56 13.17
N LEU A 152 -2.48 -9.85 12.04
CA LEU A 152 -1.78 -8.60 11.75
C LEU A 152 -2.07 -7.52 12.81
N TYR A 153 -3.31 -7.36 13.21
CA TYR A 153 -3.72 -6.46 14.29
C TYR A 153 -3.05 -6.82 15.61
N THR A 154 -3.05 -8.11 15.96
CA THR A 154 -2.50 -8.63 17.21
C THR A 154 -0.98 -8.47 17.29
N LEU A 155 -0.28 -8.66 16.18
CA LEU A 155 1.14 -8.39 16.04
C LEU A 155 1.44 -6.89 16.07
N GLY A 156 0.65 -6.07 15.39
CA GLY A 156 0.80 -4.62 15.38
C GLY A 156 0.78 -4.02 16.80
N LEU A 157 -0.14 -4.46 17.65
CA LEU A 157 -0.20 -4.03 19.06
C LEU A 157 0.99 -4.47 19.91
N ARG A 158 1.77 -5.46 19.47
CA ARG A 158 2.93 -6.00 20.18
C ARG A 158 4.26 -5.44 19.69
N LEU A 159 4.26 -4.77 18.54
CA LEU A 159 5.47 -4.13 18.03
C LEU A 159 5.97 -3.05 19.01
N PRO A 160 7.30 -2.92 19.20
CA PRO A 160 7.90 -1.92 20.07
C PRO A 160 7.44 -0.49 19.72
N LYS A 161 7.20 0.36 20.75
CA LYS A 161 6.65 1.72 20.58
C LYS A 161 7.67 2.79 20.17
N ASN A 162 8.96 2.47 20.21
CA ASN A 162 10.07 3.40 19.97
C ASN A 162 10.18 3.93 18.53
N LYS A 163 9.70 3.19 17.54
CA LYS A 163 9.66 3.63 16.12
C LYS A 163 8.23 3.66 15.61
N ARG A 164 7.90 4.53 14.64
CA ARG A 164 6.61 4.49 13.96
C ARG A 164 6.55 3.27 13.03
N SER A 165 5.44 2.53 13.11
CA SER A 165 5.16 1.31 12.35
C SER A 165 3.78 1.43 11.72
N LEU A 166 3.70 1.11 10.43
CA LEU A 166 2.46 1.04 9.67
C LEU A 166 1.49 0.05 10.30
N LEU A 167 1.96 -1.16 10.63
CA LEU A 167 1.16 -2.22 11.23
C LEU A 167 0.62 -1.80 12.60
N ARG A 168 1.46 -1.21 13.46
CA ARG A 168 1.05 -0.73 14.78
C ARG A 168 0.03 0.40 14.67
N VAL A 169 0.30 1.40 13.82
CA VAL A 169 -0.61 2.55 13.68
C VAL A 169 -1.97 2.11 13.13
N CYS A 170 -2.02 1.19 12.16
CA CYS A 170 -3.27 0.58 11.73
C CYS A 170 -4.01 -0.08 12.91
N ALA A 171 -3.31 -0.85 13.75
CA ALA A 171 -3.92 -1.50 14.91
C ALA A 171 -4.44 -0.48 15.96
N GLU A 172 -3.64 0.51 16.33
CA GLU A 172 -4.02 1.55 17.31
C GLU A 172 -5.19 2.41 16.82
N ARG A 173 -5.23 2.72 15.51
CA ARG A 173 -6.30 3.50 14.87
C ARG A 173 -7.50 2.65 14.44
N LYS A 174 -7.43 1.32 14.61
CA LYS A 174 -8.43 0.34 14.17
C LYS A 174 -8.72 0.40 12.66
N ILE A 175 -7.71 0.70 11.85
CA ILE A 175 -7.79 0.60 10.39
C ILE A 175 -7.68 -0.88 10.00
N PRO A 176 -8.67 -1.46 9.28
CA PRO A 176 -8.56 -2.81 8.75
C PRO A 176 -7.37 -2.94 7.79
N ILE A 177 -6.47 -3.88 8.11
CA ILE A 177 -5.30 -4.19 7.29
C ILE A 177 -5.34 -5.65 6.81
N PHE A 178 -5.44 -5.85 5.52
CA PHE A 178 -5.49 -7.18 4.91
C PHE A 178 -4.16 -7.53 4.21
N CYS A 179 -3.76 -8.79 4.32
CA CYS A 179 -2.63 -9.36 3.57
C CYS A 179 -3.03 -10.71 2.98
N PRO A 180 -3.72 -10.71 1.82
CA PRO A 180 -4.24 -11.94 1.22
C PRO A 180 -3.18 -13.01 0.93
N GLY A 181 -1.92 -12.63 0.78
CA GLY A 181 -0.77 -13.53 0.63
C GLY A 181 0.17 -13.42 1.83
N LEU A 182 -0.36 -13.55 3.05
CA LEU A 182 0.46 -13.54 4.28
C LEU A 182 1.51 -14.66 4.29
N ALA A 183 1.18 -15.83 3.73
CA ALA A 183 2.13 -16.94 3.58
C ALA A 183 3.29 -16.60 2.63
N ASP A 184 3.07 -15.69 1.68
CA ASP A 184 4.07 -15.16 0.76
C ASP A 184 4.78 -13.93 1.36
N SER A 185 5.44 -14.13 2.51
CA SER A 185 6.15 -13.05 3.21
C SER A 185 7.17 -13.56 4.23
N GLY A 186 8.08 -12.68 4.66
CA GLY A 186 8.98 -13.00 5.77
C GLY A 186 8.24 -13.31 7.07
N LEU A 187 7.13 -12.60 7.35
CA LEU A 187 6.23 -12.96 8.45
C LEU A 187 5.67 -14.39 8.28
N GLY A 188 5.26 -14.76 7.06
CA GLY A 188 4.80 -16.09 6.69
C GLY A 188 5.84 -17.18 6.99
N LEU A 189 7.10 -16.95 6.63
CA LEU A 189 8.21 -17.84 6.94
C LEU A 189 8.42 -18.01 8.45
N MET A 190 8.30 -16.92 9.22
CA MET A 190 8.42 -16.99 10.68
C MET A 190 7.25 -17.76 11.33
N PHE A 191 6.03 -17.63 10.80
CA PHE A 191 4.92 -18.48 11.22
C PHE A 191 5.17 -19.94 10.90
N TRP A 192 5.66 -20.27 9.70
CA TRP A 192 6.03 -21.63 9.33
C TRP A 192 7.00 -22.26 10.33
N GLY A 193 8.02 -21.50 10.79
CA GLY A 193 8.97 -21.98 11.81
C GLY A 193 8.31 -22.38 13.13
N GLN A 194 7.19 -21.73 13.51
CA GLN A 194 6.41 -22.12 14.70
C GLN A 194 5.47 -23.30 14.43
N LEU A 195 4.88 -23.36 13.23
CA LEU A 195 4.05 -24.49 12.79
C LEU A 195 4.85 -25.79 12.72
N ALA A 196 6.09 -25.73 12.22
CA ALA A 196 7.02 -26.86 12.18
C ALA A 196 7.38 -27.38 13.58
N LYS A 197 7.27 -26.54 14.61
CA LYS A 197 7.46 -26.90 16.03
C LYS A 197 6.17 -27.43 16.69
N GLY A 198 5.12 -27.72 15.90
CA GLY A 198 3.85 -28.27 16.36
C GLY A 198 2.85 -27.24 16.90
N LYS A 199 3.14 -25.93 16.81
CA LYS A 199 2.15 -24.90 17.15
C LYS A 199 1.11 -24.76 16.03
N THR A 200 -0.03 -24.15 16.34
CA THR A 200 -1.13 -23.95 15.39
C THR A 200 -1.62 -22.51 15.43
N VAL A 201 -1.93 -21.94 14.26
CA VAL A 201 -2.60 -20.65 14.09
C VAL A 201 -3.59 -20.77 12.92
N LYS A 202 -4.70 -20.05 12.96
CA LYS A 202 -5.69 -20.03 11.87
C LYS A 202 -5.66 -18.67 11.17
N ALA A 203 -5.62 -18.70 9.85
CA ALA A 203 -5.75 -17.53 8.98
C ALA A 203 -6.78 -17.85 7.89
N GLY A 204 -8.05 -17.64 8.21
CA GLY A 204 -9.20 -17.94 7.35
C GLY A 204 -9.31 -16.97 6.19
N LEU A 205 -8.83 -17.39 5.01
CA LEU A 205 -8.85 -16.57 3.79
C LEU A 205 -10.28 -16.15 3.37
N PHE A 206 -11.26 -17.04 3.51
CA PHE A 206 -12.66 -16.71 3.20
C PHE A 206 -13.29 -15.80 4.25
N ASP A 207 -12.83 -15.85 5.50
CA ASP A 207 -13.26 -14.92 6.54
C ASP A 207 -12.71 -13.51 6.28
N ASP A 208 -11.44 -13.39 5.87
CA ASP A 208 -10.86 -12.12 5.41
C ASP A 208 -11.59 -11.58 4.18
N LEU A 209 -11.93 -12.45 3.21
CA LEU A 209 -12.67 -12.06 2.01
C LEU A 209 -14.07 -11.55 2.36
N LYS A 210 -14.76 -12.25 3.26
CA LYS A 210 -16.08 -11.83 3.77
C LYS A 210 -15.99 -10.45 4.42
N GLU A 211 -14.97 -10.21 5.23
CA GLU A 211 -14.81 -8.94 5.93
C GLU A 211 -14.57 -7.75 4.98
N ILE A 212 -13.64 -7.88 4.02
CA ILE A 212 -13.41 -6.80 3.05
C ILE A 212 -14.64 -6.56 2.16
N LEU A 213 -15.36 -7.62 1.79
CA LEU A 213 -16.63 -7.51 1.06
C LEU A 213 -17.68 -6.76 1.86
N SER A 214 -17.82 -7.05 3.17
CA SER A 214 -18.73 -6.31 4.05
C SER A 214 -18.36 -4.83 4.13
N LEU A 215 -17.08 -4.50 4.29
CA LEU A 215 -16.61 -3.10 4.29
C LEU A 215 -16.94 -2.39 2.98
N ALA A 216 -16.74 -3.06 1.84
CA ALA A 216 -17.07 -2.49 0.53
C ALA A 216 -18.59 -2.39 0.31
N TRP A 217 -19.38 -3.33 0.84
CA TRP A 217 -20.84 -3.33 0.75
C TRP A 217 -21.46 -2.18 1.55
N ASP A 218 -20.94 -1.91 2.73
CA ASP A 218 -21.44 -0.85 3.64
C ASP A 218 -20.95 0.55 3.23
N ALA A 219 -19.95 0.64 2.34
CA ALA A 219 -19.44 1.91 1.84
C ALA A 219 -20.52 2.63 1.01
N LYS A 220 -21.00 3.79 1.50
CA LYS A 220 -21.97 4.62 0.78
C LYS A 220 -21.39 5.25 -0.49
N HIS A 221 -20.15 5.71 -0.40
CA HIS A 221 -19.35 6.20 -1.51
C HIS A 221 -17.99 5.50 -1.42
N ALA A 222 -17.61 4.72 -2.41
CA ALA A 222 -16.34 3.99 -2.40
C ALA A 222 -15.31 4.68 -3.29
N ALA A 223 -14.05 4.66 -2.87
CA ALA A 223 -12.93 5.11 -3.69
C ALA A 223 -11.73 4.18 -3.53
N VAL A 224 -10.91 4.09 -4.56
CA VAL A 224 -9.71 3.22 -4.58
C VAL A 224 -8.44 4.02 -4.85
N PHE A 225 -7.38 3.71 -4.12
CA PHE A 225 -6.04 4.26 -4.35
C PHE A 225 -5.04 3.10 -4.44
N TYR A 226 -4.44 2.89 -5.60
CA TYR A 226 -3.45 1.84 -5.80
C TYR A 226 -2.04 2.41 -5.93
N ILE A 227 -1.14 1.91 -5.09
CA ILE A 227 0.30 2.12 -5.16
C ILE A 227 0.91 0.82 -5.65
N GLY A 228 1.32 0.80 -6.91
CA GLY A 228 1.64 -0.41 -7.65
C GLY A 228 0.39 -1.19 -8.06
N GLY A 229 0.50 -2.51 -8.09
CA GLY A 229 -0.56 -3.40 -8.57
C GLY A 229 -0.64 -4.70 -7.80
N GLY A 230 -0.57 -5.82 -8.53
CA GLY A 230 -0.52 -7.16 -7.97
C GLY A 230 -1.74 -7.54 -7.14
N MET A 231 -1.51 -8.38 -6.14
CA MET A 231 -2.56 -8.92 -5.30
C MET A 231 -3.33 -7.84 -4.51
N PRO A 232 -2.72 -6.81 -3.90
CA PRO A 232 -3.47 -5.77 -3.19
C PRO A 232 -4.55 -5.09 -4.05
N LYS A 233 -4.18 -4.71 -5.28
CA LYS A 233 -5.12 -4.12 -6.24
C LYS A 233 -6.23 -5.11 -6.59
N ASN A 234 -5.87 -6.34 -6.96
CA ASN A 234 -6.86 -7.34 -7.38
C ASN A 234 -7.81 -7.71 -6.24
N TYR A 235 -7.33 -7.80 -5.01
CA TYR A 235 -8.13 -8.16 -3.84
C TYR A 235 -9.20 -7.09 -3.52
N ILE A 236 -8.81 -5.80 -3.54
CA ILE A 236 -9.76 -4.69 -3.40
C ILE A 236 -10.76 -4.70 -4.56
N GLN A 237 -10.28 -4.90 -5.79
CA GLN A 237 -11.14 -4.93 -6.96
C GLN A 237 -12.17 -6.07 -6.93
N GLN A 238 -11.80 -7.25 -6.44
CA GLN A 238 -12.75 -8.35 -6.25
C GLN A 238 -13.80 -8.00 -5.19
N ALA A 239 -13.41 -7.33 -4.11
CA ALA A 239 -14.36 -6.83 -3.12
C ALA A 239 -15.38 -5.87 -3.77
N MET A 240 -14.92 -4.95 -4.63
CA MET A 240 -15.79 -3.98 -5.30
C MET A 240 -16.73 -4.58 -6.35
N GLN A 241 -16.37 -5.70 -6.97
CA GLN A 241 -17.07 -6.27 -8.13
C GLN A 241 -18.53 -6.62 -7.86
N PHE A 242 -18.84 -7.10 -6.65
CA PHE A 242 -20.18 -7.58 -6.29
C PHE A 242 -20.92 -6.62 -5.34
N CYS A 243 -20.32 -5.47 -5.01
CA CYS A 243 -20.93 -4.49 -4.13
C CYS A 243 -21.92 -3.60 -4.89
N PRO A 244 -23.01 -3.16 -4.23
CA PRO A 244 -23.98 -2.26 -4.85
C PRO A 244 -23.36 -0.90 -5.21
N ASN A 245 -22.45 -0.40 -4.37
CA ASN A 245 -21.74 0.86 -4.56
C ASN A 245 -20.34 0.59 -5.11
N LYS A 246 -20.23 0.60 -6.43
CA LYS A 246 -18.94 0.51 -7.14
C LYS A 246 -18.06 1.72 -6.81
N ALA A 247 -16.75 1.61 -7.00
CA ALA A 247 -15.86 2.73 -6.76
C ALA A 247 -16.18 3.92 -7.70
N GLU A 248 -16.48 5.07 -7.10
CA GLU A 248 -16.81 6.33 -7.79
C GLU A 248 -15.56 7.12 -8.17
N TYR A 249 -14.47 6.91 -7.43
CA TYR A 249 -13.19 7.58 -7.64
C TYR A 249 -12.05 6.57 -7.63
N GLY A 250 -11.02 6.82 -8.43
CA GLY A 250 -9.86 5.94 -8.52
C GLY A 250 -8.56 6.66 -8.82
N ILE A 251 -7.52 6.38 -8.05
CA ILE A 251 -6.15 6.82 -8.33
C ILE A 251 -5.28 5.57 -8.43
N GLN A 252 -4.52 5.44 -9.50
CA GLN A 252 -3.55 4.36 -9.65
C GLN A 252 -2.18 4.96 -9.98
N ILE A 253 -1.16 4.57 -9.23
CA ILE A 253 0.23 4.83 -9.53
C ILE A 253 0.89 3.49 -9.86
N THR A 254 1.36 3.32 -11.09
CA THR A 254 2.02 2.07 -11.50
C THR A 254 3.02 2.31 -12.62
N MET A 255 4.05 1.47 -12.73
CA MET A 255 4.88 1.38 -13.93
C MET A 255 4.55 0.14 -14.77
N ASP A 256 3.63 -0.70 -14.29
CA ASP A 256 3.22 -1.91 -15.00
C ASP A 256 2.45 -1.54 -16.27
N ARG A 257 2.79 -2.24 -17.35
CA ARG A 257 2.15 -2.04 -18.63
C ARG A 257 0.87 -2.88 -18.74
N PRO A 258 -0.14 -2.45 -19.51
CA PRO A 258 -1.40 -3.18 -19.65
C PRO A 258 -1.32 -4.41 -20.58
N GLU A 259 -0.39 -4.46 -21.54
CA GLU A 259 -0.38 -5.49 -22.60
C GLU A 259 -0.23 -6.93 -22.11
N PRO A 260 0.48 -7.23 -21.01
CA PRO A 260 0.50 -8.58 -20.42
C PRO A 260 -0.86 -9.07 -19.92
N GLY A 261 -1.90 -8.21 -19.85
CA GLY A 261 -3.23 -8.58 -19.37
C GLY A 261 -3.30 -8.83 -17.85
N GLY A 262 -2.25 -8.47 -17.12
CA GLY A 262 -2.19 -8.63 -15.66
C GLY A 262 -2.90 -7.50 -14.92
N SER A 263 -3.47 -7.83 -13.75
CA SER A 263 -4.17 -6.85 -12.90
C SER A 263 -3.29 -5.64 -12.57
N SER A 264 -1.97 -5.80 -12.45
CA SER A 264 -1.08 -4.70 -12.05
C SER A 264 -1.08 -3.53 -13.04
N GLY A 265 -1.01 -3.82 -14.34
CA GLY A 265 -1.00 -2.82 -15.41
C GLY A 265 -2.38 -2.49 -15.98
N ALA A 266 -3.42 -3.27 -15.66
CA ALA A 266 -4.78 -3.02 -16.10
C ALA A 266 -5.23 -1.59 -15.73
N GLU A 267 -5.71 -0.82 -16.69
CA GLU A 267 -6.18 0.53 -16.42
C GLU A 267 -7.48 0.51 -15.61
N LEU A 268 -7.69 1.52 -14.76
CA LEU A 268 -8.94 1.64 -13.98
C LEU A 268 -10.21 1.62 -14.86
N LYS A 269 -10.14 2.09 -16.11
CA LYS A 269 -11.26 2.03 -17.07
C LYS A 269 -11.71 0.59 -17.36
N GLU A 270 -10.79 -0.37 -17.36
CA GLU A 270 -11.11 -1.79 -17.56
C GLU A 270 -12.01 -2.30 -16.43
N GLY A 271 -11.85 -1.77 -15.22
CA GLY A 271 -12.70 -2.10 -14.08
C GLY A 271 -14.19 -1.81 -14.29
N ILE A 272 -14.57 -0.95 -15.24
CA ILE A 272 -15.97 -0.69 -15.58
C ILE A 272 -16.63 -1.94 -16.16
N SER A 273 -15.95 -2.67 -17.06
CA SER A 273 -16.53 -3.86 -17.71
C SER A 273 -16.81 -4.98 -16.72
N TRP A 274 -15.99 -5.07 -15.67
CA TRP A 274 -16.14 -6.01 -14.57
C TRP A 274 -17.11 -5.55 -13.48
N GLY A 275 -17.61 -4.31 -13.55
CA GLY A 275 -18.44 -3.73 -12.50
C GLY A 275 -17.69 -3.34 -11.22
N LYS A 276 -16.35 -3.21 -11.28
CA LYS A 276 -15.48 -2.79 -10.16
C LYS A 276 -15.45 -1.27 -9.98
N MET A 277 -15.62 -0.54 -11.08
CA MET A 277 -15.72 0.93 -11.12
C MET A 277 -17.11 1.34 -11.58
N HIS A 278 -17.60 2.47 -11.07
CA HIS A 278 -18.83 3.09 -11.54
C HIS A 278 -18.69 3.56 -13.00
N ASP A 279 -19.77 3.53 -13.80
CA ASP A 279 -19.74 3.91 -15.23
C ASP A 279 -19.33 5.38 -15.45
N LYS A 280 -19.74 6.25 -14.53
CA LYS A 280 -19.38 7.67 -14.42
C LYS A 280 -18.23 7.95 -13.44
N ALA A 281 -17.45 6.93 -13.06
CA ALA A 281 -16.35 7.12 -12.12
C ALA A 281 -15.33 8.12 -12.66
N ARG A 282 -14.74 8.92 -11.76
CA ARG A 282 -13.61 9.78 -12.09
C ARG A 282 -12.32 9.10 -11.64
N PHE A 283 -11.43 8.79 -12.57
CA PHE A 283 -10.20 8.08 -12.26
C PHE A 283 -9.01 8.54 -13.07
N VAL A 284 -7.81 8.28 -12.54
CA VAL A 284 -6.54 8.55 -13.24
C VAL A 284 -5.54 7.42 -13.04
N ASN A 285 -4.83 7.07 -14.13
CA ASN A 285 -3.70 6.16 -14.11
C ASN A 285 -2.41 6.97 -14.31
N VAL A 286 -1.66 7.18 -13.22
CA VAL A 286 -0.35 7.83 -13.17
C VAL A 286 0.72 6.79 -13.47
N VAL A 287 1.29 6.84 -14.68
CA VAL A 287 2.39 5.95 -15.06
C VAL A 287 3.71 6.57 -14.61
N CYS A 288 4.14 6.24 -13.40
CA CYS A 288 5.29 6.85 -12.73
C CYS A 288 5.80 5.95 -11.59
N ASP A 289 7.05 6.15 -11.20
CA ASP A 289 7.57 5.61 -9.95
C ASP A 289 6.75 6.15 -8.76
N ALA A 290 6.26 5.23 -7.93
CA ALA A 290 5.48 5.58 -6.74
C ALA A 290 6.27 6.42 -5.74
N THR A 291 7.59 6.25 -5.66
CA THR A 291 8.46 7.02 -4.77
C THR A 291 8.58 8.49 -5.17
N ILE A 292 8.19 8.84 -6.41
CA ILE A 292 8.13 10.21 -6.93
C ILE A 292 6.69 10.73 -6.88
N ALA A 293 5.74 9.97 -7.41
CA ALA A 293 4.36 10.42 -7.55
C ALA A 293 3.62 10.50 -6.21
N LEU A 294 3.78 9.54 -5.31
CA LEU A 294 3.04 9.50 -4.05
C LEU A 294 3.35 10.72 -3.15
N PRO A 295 4.62 11.12 -2.92
CA PRO A 295 4.92 12.33 -2.16
C PRO A 295 4.32 13.60 -2.78
N LEU A 296 4.39 13.75 -4.11
CA LEU A 296 3.83 14.92 -4.80
C LEU A 296 2.30 14.98 -4.68
N ILE A 297 1.62 13.85 -4.86
CA ILE A 297 0.17 13.75 -4.72
C ILE A 297 -0.23 14.06 -3.28
N TRP A 298 0.44 13.46 -2.30
CA TRP A 298 0.09 13.68 -0.89
C TRP A 298 0.35 15.11 -0.44
N ALA A 299 1.51 15.68 -0.79
CA ALA A 299 1.83 17.07 -0.48
C ALA A 299 0.88 18.05 -1.18
N GLY A 300 0.50 17.79 -2.44
CA GLY A 300 -0.48 18.59 -3.18
C GLY A 300 -1.91 18.47 -2.64
N TYR A 301 -2.29 17.32 -2.10
CA TYR A 301 -3.57 17.11 -1.43
C TYR A 301 -3.65 17.90 -0.11
N ARG A 302 -2.53 17.97 0.63
CA ARG A 302 -2.44 18.68 1.91
C ARG A 302 -2.32 20.21 1.79
N GLY A 303 -1.74 20.70 0.68
CA GLY A 303 -1.56 22.12 0.40
C GLY A 303 -2.79 22.78 -0.23
#